data_AF-C6HH79-F1
#
_entry.id   AF-C6HH79-F1
#
_cell.length_a   1.000
_cell.length_b   1.000
_cell.length_c   1.000
_cell.angle_alpha   90.00
_cell.angle_beta   90.00
_cell.angle_gamma   90.00
#
_symmetry.space_group_name_H-M   'P 1'
#
loop_
_entity.id
_entity.type
_entity.pdbx_description
1 polymer ?
#
loop_
_entity_poly.entity_id
_entity_poly.type
_entity_poly.pdbx_seq_one_letter_code
_entity_poly.pdbx_strand_id
1 'polypeptide(L)'
;MPPQTSLTAAIPPFWKLLRFFFEPDRLNRWRAEIFKDPSNPTQTADGCQNMICLDPTAHEMWSRGQFALRPVSMSDDCKELTVQFYWQPKPPHDRFDSVNIQRAPGSSRDLSRVGGNYLAIFNNTDFARAAIKSGDTFIFRTANPDTHPLPSFELLDMQWCLQRIVSMSGAAD
;
A
#
# COMPACT_ATOMS: atom_id res chain seq x y z
N MET A 1 -2.25 -42.80 -6.47
CA MET A 1 -1.96 -41.47 -5.90
C MET A 1 -2.26 -40.43 -6.97
N PRO A 2 -3.10 -39.43 -6.71
CA PRO A 2 -3.18 -38.28 -7.60
C PRO A 2 -1.83 -37.56 -7.63
N PRO A 3 -1.41 -36.95 -8.75
CA PRO A 3 -0.16 -36.22 -8.82
C PRO A 3 -0.23 -35.04 -7.83
N GLN A 4 0.77 -34.96 -6.94
CA GLN A 4 0.96 -33.78 -6.10
C GLN A 4 1.36 -32.61 -7.02
N THR A 5 0.39 -31.75 -7.33
CA THR A 5 0.66 -30.50 -8.04
C THR A 5 1.56 -29.64 -7.17
N SER A 6 2.78 -29.36 -7.66
CA SER A 6 3.66 -28.40 -7.01
C SER A 6 3.03 -27.00 -7.10
N LEU A 7 2.49 -26.53 -5.97
CA LEU A 7 1.86 -25.20 -5.87
C LEU A 7 2.84 -24.11 -6.31
N THR A 8 4.12 -24.25 -5.94
CA THR A 8 5.18 -23.31 -6.31
C THR A 8 5.40 -23.23 -7.82
N ALA A 9 5.33 -24.36 -8.53
CA ALA A 9 5.46 -24.39 -9.98
C ALA A 9 4.21 -23.86 -10.71
N ALA A 10 3.06 -23.86 -10.04
CA ALA A 10 1.80 -23.38 -10.59
C ALA A 10 1.61 -21.86 -10.46
N ILE A 11 2.32 -21.20 -9.53
CA ILE A 11 2.21 -19.74 -9.33
C ILE A 11 2.98 -19.00 -10.43
N PRO A 12 2.31 -18.17 -11.26
CA PRO A 12 2.99 -17.38 -12.28
C PRO A 12 3.98 -16.37 -11.67
N PRO A 13 5.00 -15.93 -12.42
CA PRO A 13 5.86 -14.82 -12.02
C PRO A 13 5.05 -13.56 -11.68
N PHE A 14 5.55 -12.74 -10.75
CA PHE A 14 4.84 -11.58 -10.16
C PHE A 14 4.00 -10.77 -11.17
N TRP A 15 4.61 -10.23 -12.23
CA TRP A 15 3.89 -9.42 -13.22
C TRP A 15 2.84 -10.19 -14.02
N LYS A 16 3.06 -11.50 -14.26
CA LYS A 16 2.08 -12.34 -14.94
C LYS A 16 0.90 -12.64 -14.04
N LEU A 17 1.13 -12.79 -12.73
CA LEU A 17 0.09 -12.97 -11.73
C LEU A 17 -0.80 -11.72 -11.62
N LEU A 18 -0.21 -10.52 -11.61
CA LEU A 18 -0.98 -9.27 -11.49
C LEU A 18 -1.97 -9.04 -12.64
N ARG A 19 -1.71 -9.59 -13.83
CA ARG A 19 -2.61 -9.50 -15.00
C ARG A 19 -3.97 -10.18 -14.79
N PHE A 20 -4.11 -11.04 -13.78
CA PHE A 20 -5.39 -11.64 -13.42
C PHE A 20 -6.25 -10.73 -12.51
N PHE A 21 -5.66 -9.70 -11.91
CA PHE A 21 -6.32 -8.84 -10.92
C PHE A 21 -6.46 -7.38 -11.37
N PHE A 22 -5.58 -6.91 -12.25
CA PHE A 22 -5.50 -5.51 -12.64
C PHE A 22 -5.38 -5.33 -14.15
N GLU A 23 -5.97 -4.25 -14.64
CA GLU A 23 -5.99 -3.92 -16.06
C GLU A 23 -4.59 -3.64 -16.62
N PRO A 24 -4.33 -4.00 -17.91
CA PRO A 24 -3.02 -3.82 -18.53
C PRO A 24 -2.47 -2.40 -18.43
N ASP A 25 -3.30 -1.37 -18.61
CA ASP A 25 -2.86 0.03 -18.58
C ASP A 25 -2.34 0.43 -17.20
N ARG A 26 -2.99 -0.03 -16.13
CA ARG A 26 -2.54 0.22 -14.76
C ARG A 26 -1.20 -0.43 -14.49
N LEU A 27 -1.04 -1.69 -14.90
CA LEU A 27 0.22 -2.41 -14.77
C LEU A 27 1.35 -1.76 -15.57
N ASN A 28 1.04 -1.25 -16.76
CA ASN A 28 2.01 -0.53 -17.59
C ASN A 28 2.48 0.76 -16.91
N ARG A 29 1.58 1.53 -16.29
CA ARG A 29 1.95 2.74 -15.52
C ARG A 29 2.85 2.40 -14.33
N TRP A 30 2.52 1.38 -13.55
CA TRP A 30 3.39 0.91 -12.46
C TRP A 30 4.78 0.49 -12.95
N ARG A 31 4.84 -0.25 -14.07
CA ARG A 31 6.12 -0.68 -14.65
C ARG A 31 6.95 0.48 -15.17
N ALA A 32 6.32 1.48 -15.79
CA ALA A 32 7.02 2.66 -16.30
C ALA A 32 7.70 3.45 -15.18
N GLU A 33 7.13 3.45 -13.97
CA GLU A 33 7.76 4.09 -12.81
C GLU A 33 8.93 3.31 -12.22
N ILE A 34 8.92 1.98 -12.35
CA ILE A 34 9.99 1.11 -11.83
C ILE A 34 11.13 1.00 -12.84
N PHE A 35 10.82 0.82 -14.12
CA PHE A 35 11.79 0.57 -15.20
C PHE A 35 11.84 1.79 -16.13
N LYS A 36 12.52 2.85 -15.69
CA LYS A 36 12.56 4.15 -16.39
C LYS A 36 13.54 4.19 -17.56
N ASP A 37 14.58 3.35 -17.56
CA ASP A 37 15.61 3.35 -18.60
C ASP A 37 15.25 2.38 -19.75
N PRO A 38 14.93 2.89 -20.96
CA PRO A 38 14.65 2.03 -22.11
C PRO A 38 15.88 1.22 -22.57
N SER A 39 17.08 1.70 -22.27
CA SER A 39 18.35 1.05 -22.63
C SER A 39 18.68 -0.12 -21.70
N ASN A 40 18.13 -0.11 -20.49
CA ASN A 40 18.27 -1.18 -19.50
C ASN A 40 16.91 -1.51 -18.86
N PRO A 41 16.03 -2.24 -19.56
CA PRO A 41 14.63 -2.44 -19.17
C PRO A 41 14.45 -3.32 -17.93
N THR A 42 15.54 -3.85 -17.37
CA THR A 42 15.56 -4.64 -16.13
C THR A 42 16.07 -3.86 -14.93
N GLN A 43 16.70 -2.70 -15.14
CA GLN A 43 17.22 -1.88 -14.05
C GLN A 43 16.09 -1.10 -13.41
N THR A 44 15.94 -1.30 -12.09
CA THR A 44 14.98 -0.54 -11.30
C THR A 44 15.51 0.85 -11.01
N ALA A 45 14.68 1.86 -11.19
CA ALA A 45 14.96 3.21 -10.71
C ALA A 45 14.67 3.28 -9.21
N ASP A 46 15.66 3.71 -8.43
CA ASP A 46 15.48 4.05 -7.01
C ASP A 46 15.66 5.56 -6.84
N GLY A 47 14.73 6.21 -6.13
CA GLY A 47 14.68 7.66 -6.02
C GLY A 47 13.61 8.16 -5.06
N CYS A 48 13.62 9.47 -4.77
CA CYS A 48 12.72 10.10 -3.79
C CYS A 48 11.24 9.84 -4.06
N GLN A 49 10.85 9.69 -5.34
CA GLN A 49 9.48 9.34 -5.72
C GLN A 49 9.01 7.95 -5.22
N ASN A 50 9.90 7.11 -4.70
CA ASN A 50 9.59 5.81 -4.10
C ASN A 50 9.75 5.81 -2.56
N MET A 51 9.94 6.98 -1.94
CA MET A 51 10.18 7.08 -0.49
C MET A 51 9.10 7.89 0.21
N ILE A 52 8.69 7.43 1.39
CA ILE A 52 7.83 8.17 2.32
C ILE A 52 8.49 8.12 3.70
N CYS A 53 8.64 9.28 4.34
CA CYS A 53 9.14 9.37 5.70
C CYS A 53 7.99 9.19 6.69
N LEU A 54 8.15 8.26 7.63
CA LEU A 54 7.17 7.95 8.68
C LEU A 54 7.88 7.92 10.04
N ASP A 55 7.13 8.16 11.12
CA ASP A 55 7.63 7.85 12.47
C ASP A 55 7.95 6.33 12.57
N PRO A 56 8.90 5.92 13.42
CA PRO A 56 9.26 4.51 13.60
C PRO A 56 8.07 3.57 13.81
N THR A 57 7.07 3.99 14.59
CA THR A 57 5.86 3.20 14.87
C THR A 57 5.02 3.04 13.60
N ALA A 58 4.71 4.15 12.93
CA ALA A 58 3.97 4.13 11.67
C ALA A 58 4.73 3.34 10.58
N HIS A 59 6.05 3.43 10.51
CA HIS A 59 6.87 2.67 9.57
C HIS A 59 6.77 1.16 9.80
N GLU A 60 6.86 0.71 11.05
CA GLU A 60 6.67 -0.71 11.41
C GLU A 60 5.26 -1.19 11.02
N MET A 61 4.24 -0.42 11.39
CA MET A 61 2.85 -0.73 11.07
C MET A 61 2.58 -0.77 9.56
N TRP A 62 3.22 0.11 8.80
CA TRP A 62 3.12 0.13 7.33
C TRP A 62 3.79 -1.10 6.72
N SER A 63 5.00 -1.44 7.19
CA SER A 63 5.75 -2.62 6.73
C SER A 63 4.99 -3.93 6.96
N ARG A 64 4.26 -4.01 8.09
CA ARG A 64 3.38 -5.13 8.43
C ARG A 64 2.02 -5.10 7.72
N GLY A 65 1.70 -4.04 6.98
CA GLY A 65 0.42 -3.89 6.31
C GLY A 65 -0.77 -3.69 7.22
N GLN A 66 -0.57 -3.08 8.39
CA GLN A 66 -1.65 -2.73 9.31
C GLN A 66 -2.43 -1.49 8.86
N PHE A 67 -1.85 -0.67 7.99
CA PHE A 67 -2.57 0.34 7.24
C PHE A 67 -2.02 0.45 5.82
N ALA A 68 -2.78 1.11 4.95
CA ALA A 68 -2.39 1.40 3.58
C ALA A 68 -2.81 2.82 3.21
N LEU A 69 -2.03 3.44 2.32
CA LEU A 69 -2.21 4.81 1.87
C LEU A 69 -2.76 4.79 0.44
N ARG A 70 -4.00 5.25 0.24
CA ARG A 70 -4.63 5.32 -1.07
C ARG A 70 -4.35 6.68 -1.70
N PRO A 71 -3.65 6.77 -2.84
CA PRO A 71 -3.55 8.03 -3.57
C PRO A 71 -4.93 8.40 -4.16
N VAL A 72 -5.32 9.68 -4.04
CA VAL A 72 -6.62 10.19 -4.49
C VAL A 72 -6.46 11.09 -5.71
N SER A 73 -5.57 12.08 -5.63
CA SER A 73 -5.30 13.01 -6.72
C SER A 73 -3.91 13.63 -6.57
N MET A 74 -3.30 13.94 -7.71
CA MET A 74 -2.12 14.81 -7.83
C MET A 74 -2.58 16.15 -8.42
N SER A 75 -2.10 17.27 -7.88
CA SER A 75 -2.34 18.58 -8.48
C SER A 75 -1.65 18.71 -9.84
N ASP A 76 -2.17 19.58 -10.71
CA ASP A 76 -1.62 19.79 -12.06
C ASP A 76 -0.15 20.27 -12.04
N ASP A 77 0.24 21.00 -10.99
CA ASP A 77 1.62 21.47 -10.78
C ASP A 77 2.51 20.47 -10.02
N CYS A 78 1.99 19.27 -9.73
CA CYS A 78 2.65 18.20 -8.98
C CYS A 78 3.12 18.59 -7.56
N LYS A 79 2.58 19.66 -6.98
CA LYS A 79 2.97 20.14 -5.64
C LYS A 79 2.13 19.59 -4.50
N GLU A 80 0.95 19.06 -4.79
CA GLU A 80 0.05 18.48 -3.80
C GLU A 80 -0.39 17.08 -4.20
N LEU A 81 -0.11 16.10 -3.34
CA LEU A 81 -0.63 14.74 -3.45
C LEU A 81 -1.63 14.50 -2.33
N THR A 82 -2.89 14.29 -2.69
CA THR A 82 -3.95 13.93 -1.74
C THR A 82 -3.95 12.43 -1.52
N VAL A 83 -3.88 12.01 -0.26
CA VAL A 83 -3.78 10.61 0.16
C VAL A 83 -4.81 10.32 1.24
N GLN A 84 -5.52 9.20 1.14
CA GLN A 84 -6.39 8.70 2.19
C GLN A 84 -5.74 7.58 2.97
N PHE A 85 -5.85 7.64 4.28
CA PHE A 85 -5.38 6.59 5.18
C PHE A 85 -6.47 5.52 5.37
N TYR A 86 -6.08 4.23 5.33
CA TYR A 86 -6.99 3.15 5.71
C TYR A 86 -6.29 2.11 6.55
N TRP A 87 -6.84 1.87 7.75
CA TRP A 87 -6.52 0.70 8.56
C TRP A 87 -6.88 -0.59 7.82
N GLN A 88 -6.04 -1.61 7.96
CA GLN A 88 -6.26 -2.93 7.38
C GLN A 88 -6.55 -3.94 8.49
N PRO A 89 -7.78 -4.47 8.60
CA PRO A 89 -8.15 -5.38 9.68
C PRO A 89 -7.37 -6.68 9.57
N LYS A 90 -6.77 -7.13 10.68
CA LYS A 90 -6.05 -8.40 10.74
C LYS A 90 -7.03 -9.56 10.49
N PRO A 91 -6.77 -10.43 9.50
CA PRO A 91 -7.58 -11.62 9.32
C PRO A 91 -7.41 -12.58 10.51
N PRO A 92 -8.41 -13.40 10.82
CA PRO A 92 -8.39 -14.34 11.93
C PRO A 92 -7.70 -15.67 11.56
N HIS A 93 -6.79 -15.65 10.58
CA HIS A 93 -6.13 -16.82 10.01
C HIS A 93 -4.69 -16.48 9.59
N ASP A 94 -3.82 -17.48 9.56
CA ASP A 94 -2.47 -17.40 8.97
C ASP A 94 -2.52 -17.78 7.48
N ARG A 95 -1.45 -17.48 6.73
CA ARG A 95 -1.31 -17.67 5.28
C ARG A 95 -1.54 -19.10 4.77
N PHE A 96 -1.43 -20.09 5.63
CA PHE A 96 -1.60 -21.51 5.29
C PHE A 96 -2.88 -22.12 5.86
N ASP A 97 -3.66 -21.35 6.60
CA ASP A 97 -4.92 -21.82 7.16
C ASP A 97 -5.99 -21.95 6.08
N SER A 98 -6.86 -22.94 6.24
CA SER A 98 -8.06 -23.05 5.42
C SER A 98 -9.06 -21.96 5.80
N VAL A 99 -9.50 -21.18 4.82
CA VAL A 99 -10.47 -20.10 5.02
C VAL A 99 -11.85 -20.48 4.49
N ASN A 100 -12.90 -20.10 5.20
CA ASN A 100 -14.26 -20.23 4.69
C ASN A 100 -14.53 -19.17 3.63
N ILE A 101 -14.70 -19.58 2.36
CA ILE A 101 -14.96 -18.67 1.23
C ILE A 101 -16.27 -17.87 1.35
N GLN A 102 -17.20 -18.30 2.22
CA GLN A 102 -18.45 -17.58 2.50
C GLN A 102 -18.31 -16.56 3.63
N ARG A 103 -17.20 -16.56 4.37
CA ARG A 103 -16.95 -15.58 5.43
C ARG A 103 -16.55 -14.26 4.78
N ALA A 104 -17.32 -13.21 5.08
CA ALA A 104 -16.95 -11.86 4.67
C ALA A 104 -15.59 -11.45 5.26
N PRO A 105 -14.69 -10.84 4.48
CA PRO A 105 -13.44 -10.30 5.00
C PRO A 105 -13.72 -9.13 5.95
N GLY A 106 -12.76 -8.84 6.84
CA GLY A 106 -12.83 -7.68 7.71
C GLY A 106 -12.95 -6.39 6.91
N SER A 107 -13.78 -5.46 7.38
CA SER A 107 -13.94 -4.14 6.75
C SER A 107 -12.97 -3.13 7.35
N SER A 108 -12.36 -2.31 6.50
CA SER A 108 -11.56 -1.15 6.92
C SER A 108 -12.40 0.05 7.32
N ARG A 109 -13.73 0.01 7.10
CA ARG A 109 -14.64 1.14 7.31
C ARG A 109 -14.67 1.56 8.78
N ASP A 110 -14.59 2.87 9.03
CA ASP A 110 -14.71 3.53 10.35
C ASP A 110 -13.71 3.03 11.41
N LEU A 111 -12.68 2.28 11.02
CA LEU A 111 -11.63 1.84 11.94
C LEU A 111 -10.78 3.03 12.38
N SER A 112 -10.35 3.00 13.65
CA SER A 112 -9.38 3.93 14.23
C SER A 112 -8.15 3.24 14.83
N ARG A 113 -8.11 1.90 14.72
CA ARG A 113 -7.09 1.01 15.28
C ARG A 113 -7.17 -0.38 14.67
N VAL A 114 -6.07 -1.13 14.72
CA VAL A 114 -5.99 -2.55 14.35
C VAL A 114 -5.10 -3.27 15.36
N GLY A 115 -5.51 -4.45 15.84
CA GLY A 115 -4.65 -5.27 16.71
C GLY A 115 -4.20 -4.60 18.01
N GLY A 116 -4.97 -3.63 18.52
CA GLY A 116 -4.60 -2.80 19.67
C GLY A 116 -3.74 -1.57 19.34
N ASN A 117 -3.18 -1.50 18.12
CA ASN A 117 -2.36 -0.39 17.66
C ASN A 117 -3.22 0.74 17.09
N TYR A 118 -2.83 1.99 17.36
CA TYR A 118 -3.45 3.19 16.80
C TYR A 118 -2.39 4.24 16.51
N LEU A 119 -2.68 5.14 15.57
CA LEU A 119 -1.90 6.35 15.32
C LEU A 119 -2.76 7.56 15.66
N ALA A 120 -2.13 8.64 16.11
CA ALA A 120 -2.81 9.87 16.45
C ALA A 120 -2.07 11.09 15.90
N ILE A 121 -2.84 12.10 15.53
CA ILE A 121 -2.32 13.41 15.18
C ILE A 121 -2.09 14.17 16.48
N PHE A 122 -0.86 14.61 16.68
CA PHE A 122 -0.48 15.48 17.78
C PHE A 122 -0.62 16.93 17.32
N ASN A 123 -1.56 17.66 17.92
CA ASN A 123 -1.64 19.10 17.75
C ASN A 123 -0.94 19.76 18.94
N ASN A 124 0.01 20.67 18.68
CA ASN A 124 0.75 21.36 19.74
C ASN A 124 -0.11 22.33 20.56
N THR A 125 -1.32 22.67 20.11
CA THR A 125 -2.21 23.62 20.80
C THR A 125 -3.13 22.96 21.83
N ASP A 126 -3.48 21.69 21.62
CA ASP A 126 -4.39 20.95 22.49
C ASP A 126 -3.76 19.60 22.83
N PHE A 127 -3.68 19.25 24.11
CA PHE A 127 -3.28 17.90 24.56
C PHE A 127 -4.23 16.78 24.06
N ALA A 128 -5.26 17.13 23.29
CA ALA A 128 -6.16 16.21 22.63
C ALA A 128 -5.46 15.47 21.49
N ARG A 129 -5.37 14.14 21.63
CA ARG A 129 -4.89 13.23 20.59
C ARG A 129 -6.06 12.81 19.73
N ALA A 130 -6.13 13.29 18.49
CA ALA A 130 -7.10 12.79 17.52
C ALA A 130 -6.58 11.51 16.88
N ALA A 131 -7.22 10.37 17.15
CA ALA A 131 -6.88 9.11 16.51
C ALA A 131 -7.17 9.18 15.01
N ILE A 132 -6.22 8.73 14.19
CA ILE A 132 -6.36 8.65 12.74
C ILE A 132 -7.38 7.54 12.42
N LYS A 133 -8.37 7.88 11.61
CA LYS A 133 -9.43 6.97 11.17
C LYS A 133 -9.27 6.60 9.70
N SER A 134 -9.78 5.43 9.33
CA SER A 134 -9.91 5.07 7.92
C SER A 134 -10.78 6.09 7.19
N GLY A 135 -10.26 6.60 6.07
CA GLY A 135 -10.87 7.69 5.30
C GLY A 135 -10.28 9.06 5.59
N ASP A 136 -9.51 9.22 6.68
CA ASP A 136 -8.82 10.48 6.95
C ASP A 136 -7.89 10.83 5.78
N THR A 137 -7.91 12.11 5.41
CA THR A 137 -7.20 12.61 4.23
C THR A 137 -6.01 13.45 4.65
N PHE A 138 -4.86 13.15 4.05
CA PHE A 138 -3.60 13.86 4.20
C PHE A 138 -3.22 14.49 2.86
N ILE A 139 -2.58 15.66 2.91
CA ILE A 139 -2.06 16.33 1.72
C ILE A 139 -0.54 16.41 1.88
N PHE A 140 0.18 15.68 1.05
CA PHE A 140 1.63 15.79 0.96
C PHE A 140 1.96 16.98 0.06
N ARG A 141 2.88 17.83 0.50
CA ARG A 141 3.24 19.07 -0.19
C ARG A 141 4.72 19.14 -0.47
N THR A 142 5.05 19.69 -1.64
CA THR A 142 6.41 20.11 -1.97
C THR A 142 6.41 21.54 -2.49
N ALA A 143 7.46 22.29 -2.18
CA ALA A 143 7.67 23.61 -2.74
C ALA A 143 8.17 23.54 -4.20
N ASN A 144 8.89 22.46 -4.53
CA ASN A 144 9.54 22.29 -5.83
C ASN A 144 9.51 20.80 -6.24
N PRO A 145 8.64 20.42 -7.20
CA PRO A 145 8.49 19.04 -7.63
C PRO A 145 9.70 18.51 -8.42
N ASP A 146 10.53 19.38 -9.00
CA ASP A 146 11.68 18.95 -9.81
C ASP A 146 12.86 18.49 -8.94
N THR A 147 13.07 19.15 -7.81
CA THR A 147 14.19 18.86 -6.89
C THR A 147 13.76 18.02 -5.69
N HIS A 148 12.51 18.14 -5.26
CA HIS A 148 11.94 17.44 -4.11
C HIS A 148 10.58 16.86 -4.52
N PRO A 149 10.56 15.89 -5.45
CA PRO A 149 9.32 15.30 -5.93
C PRO A 149 8.56 14.64 -4.78
N LEU A 150 7.24 14.73 -4.85
CA LEU A 150 6.38 13.90 -4.02
C LEU A 150 6.50 12.42 -4.42
N PRO A 151 6.05 11.49 -3.55
CA PRO A 151 5.92 10.09 -3.92
C PRO A 151 5.12 9.94 -5.21
N SER A 152 5.55 9.03 -6.08
CA SER A 152 4.88 8.73 -7.33
C SER A 152 3.47 8.21 -7.05
N PHE A 153 2.48 8.81 -7.71
CA PHE A 153 1.09 8.39 -7.60
C PHE A 153 0.93 6.91 -7.94
N GLU A 154 1.57 6.47 -9.02
CA GLU A 154 1.45 5.11 -9.54
C GLU A 154 2.15 4.08 -8.63
N LEU A 155 3.30 4.42 -8.05
CA LEU A 155 3.97 3.55 -7.07
C LEU A 155 3.16 3.44 -5.78
N LEU A 156 2.59 4.55 -5.30
CA LEU A 156 1.73 4.54 -4.13
C LEU A 156 0.43 3.79 -4.38
N ASP A 157 -0.11 3.85 -5.60
CA ASP A 157 -1.29 3.09 -6.03
C ASP A 157 -1.02 1.59 -6.10
N MET A 158 0.16 1.20 -6.61
CA MET A 158 0.65 -0.18 -6.54
C MET A 158 0.77 -0.64 -5.09
N GLN A 159 1.42 0.16 -4.24
CA GLN A 159 1.63 -0.18 -2.83
C GLN A 159 0.30 -0.28 -2.07
N TRP A 160 -0.66 0.62 -2.34
CA TRP A 160 -2.03 0.54 -1.83
C TRP A 160 -2.66 -0.82 -2.08
N CYS A 161 -2.60 -1.31 -3.32
CA CYS A 161 -3.16 -2.60 -3.69
C CYS A 161 -2.42 -3.77 -3.03
N LEU A 162 -1.09 -3.76 -3.09
CA LEU A 162 -0.25 -4.85 -2.56
C LEU A 162 -0.35 -4.96 -1.03
N GLN A 163 -0.40 -3.83 -0.32
CA GLN A 163 -0.50 -3.83 1.15
C GLN A 163 -1.82 -4.46 1.63
N ARG A 164 -2.91 -4.22 0.90
CA ARG A 164 -4.21 -4.85 1.18
C ARG A 164 -4.17 -6.35 0.95
N ILE A 165 -3.46 -6.81 -0.09
CA ILE A 165 -3.27 -8.24 -0.35
C ILE A 165 -2.45 -8.88 0.78
N VAL A 166 -1.37 -8.25 1.22
CA VAL A 166 -0.55 -8.72 2.36
C VAL A 166 -1.38 -8.82 3.64
N SER A 167 -2.23 -7.82 3.91
CA SER A 167 -3.12 -7.86 5.07
C SER A 167 -4.12 -9.01 4.96
N MET A 168 -4.82 -9.16 3.82
CA MET A 168 -5.83 -10.21 3.63
C MET A 168 -5.25 -11.63 3.62
N SER A 169 -3.98 -11.81 3.24
CA SER A 169 -3.35 -13.12 3.18
C SER A 169 -2.95 -13.67 4.55
N GLY A 170 -3.09 -12.91 5.63
CA GLY A 170 -2.63 -13.32 6.96
C GLY A 170 -1.11 -13.34 7.11
N ALA A 171 -0.36 -12.85 6.13
CA ALA A 171 1.10 -12.70 6.20
C ALA A 171 1.54 -11.44 6.96
N ALA A 172 0.58 -10.60 7.36
CA ALA A 172 0.78 -9.42 8.17
C ALA A 172 0.94 -9.79 9.65
N ASP A 173 2.19 -9.86 10.12
CA ASP A 173 2.53 -10.09 11.53
C ASP A 173 3.33 -8.95 12.15
#